data_AF-A0A520K6X2-F1
#
_entry.id   AF-A0A520K6X2-F1
#
_cell.length_a   1.000
_cell.length_b   1.000
_cell.length_c   1.000
_cell.angle_alpha   90.00
_cell.angle_beta   90.00
_cell.angle_gamma   90.00
#
_symmetry.space_group_name_H-M   'P 1'
#
loop_
_entity.id
_entity.type
_entity.pdbx_description
1 polymer ?
#
loop_
_entity_poly.entity_id
_entity_poly.type
_entity_poly.pdbx_seq_one_letter_code
_entity_poly.pdbx_strand_id
1 'polypeptide(L)'
;MNWVTEARKQVEGVLSSFPRSLTAATKETAVESLCKELEKIPVPFVGTILSKALKQALKWEDGRCPTIEDVLRQLQNMQLSDDNFLQGLTRLGEDIDRLNVLIELVEKKVEETKCALTVPELIISEPEYRPKYPLSDNELIFCLMNIGGGAVKVHEINLVIDKWEPETEVNYTAPAAPPIFLRLKVRLSPGTSHYPLLTLNKEPFRRFGAHAEGAEDVWVQMSSEKNARYYVRIRIPYTEIPANNDKELVYPPLDKPPLPVSFPYAPAWDQNITPDNMLERGAVLTEILNTFSKVTLILKEATPSDEIENYESFNQSLSEIGFHMGVYYVPYVLSRFIPPLVQIAQKENRPDVLAVILGLAHQSMRFKVHFGF
;
A
#
# COMPACT_ATOMS: atom_id res chain seq x y z
N MET A 1 -17.40 -0.08 -22.54
CA MET A 1 -16.52 0.85 -21.79
C MET A 1 -16.06 1.94 -22.73
N ASN A 2 -16.63 3.14 -22.63
CA ASN A 2 -16.36 4.22 -23.59
C ASN A 2 -14.89 4.72 -23.51
N TRP A 3 -14.31 4.69 -22.30
CA TRP A 3 -12.93 5.14 -22.05
C TRP A 3 -11.86 4.23 -22.68
N VAL A 4 -12.07 2.90 -22.73
CA VAL A 4 -11.11 1.93 -23.30
C VAL A 4 -10.99 2.18 -24.80
N THR A 5 -12.13 2.31 -25.48
CA THR A 5 -12.16 2.60 -26.91
C THR A 5 -11.52 3.94 -27.24
N GLU A 6 -11.77 4.98 -26.44
CA GLU A 6 -11.16 6.30 -26.65
C GLU A 6 -9.65 6.27 -26.37
N ALA A 7 -9.21 5.69 -25.25
CA ALA A 7 -7.79 5.55 -24.94
C ALA A 7 -7.03 4.77 -26.03
N ARG A 8 -7.60 3.66 -26.50
CA ARG A 8 -7.05 2.83 -27.59
C ARG A 8 -6.85 3.65 -28.87
N LYS A 9 -7.84 4.46 -29.25
CA LYS A 9 -7.76 5.37 -30.41
C LYS A 9 -6.69 6.45 -30.23
N GLN A 10 -6.50 6.96 -29.01
CA GLN A 10 -5.47 7.95 -28.73
C GLN A 10 -4.05 7.36 -28.76
N VAL A 11 -3.89 6.09 -28.34
CA VAL A 11 -2.63 5.35 -28.53
C VAL A 11 -2.30 5.19 -30.02
N GLU A 12 -3.30 5.04 -30.89
CA GLU A 12 -3.12 5.07 -32.36
C GLU A 12 -2.58 6.42 -32.86
N GLY A 13 -3.15 7.53 -32.38
CA GLY A 13 -2.64 8.87 -32.67
C GLY A 13 -1.19 9.09 -32.22
N VAL A 14 -0.85 8.60 -31.02
CA VAL A 14 0.52 8.67 -30.48
C VAL A 14 1.47 7.84 -31.34
N LEU A 15 1.19 6.56 -31.60
CA LEU A 15 2.11 5.70 -32.37
C LEU A 15 2.23 6.10 -33.84
N SER A 16 1.18 6.65 -34.46
CA SER A 16 1.23 7.14 -35.84
C SER A 16 2.10 8.39 -36.00
N SER A 17 2.31 9.17 -34.94
CA SER A 17 3.22 10.33 -34.92
C SER A 17 4.71 9.95 -34.86
N PHE A 18 5.02 8.67 -34.65
CA PHE A 18 6.38 8.20 -34.43
C PHE A 18 6.92 7.29 -35.56
N PRO A 19 7.66 7.84 -36.54
CA PRO A 19 8.58 7.02 -37.36
C PRO A 19 10.00 7.62 -37.60
N ARG A 20 10.97 6.71 -37.79
CA ARG A 20 12.43 6.86 -38.09
C ARG A 20 13.32 7.58 -37.08
N SER A 21 12.83 8.52 -36.29
CA SER A 21 13.65 9.28 -35.32
C SER A 21 14.04 8.47 -34.07
N LEU A 22 13.12 7.66 -33.54
CA LEU A 22 13.34 6.84 -32.35
C LEU A 22 14.43 5.77 -32.53
N THR A 23 14.59 5.24 -33.74
CA THR A 23 15.65 4.28 -34.09
C THR A 23 17.05 4.89 -34.10
N ALA A 24 17.16 6.21 -34.19
CA ALA A 24 18.45 6.93 -34.17
C ALA A 24 18.71 7.66 -32.82
N ALA A 25 17.73 7.69 -31.92
CA ALA A 25 17.83 8.36 -30.62
C ALA A 25 18.46 7.43 -29.57
N THR A 26 19.11 8.01 -28.56
CA THR A 26 19.53 7.23 -27.39
C THR A 26 18.30 6.66 -26.68
N LYS A 27 18.46 5.50 -26.03
CA LYS A 27 17.38 4.83 -25.30
C LYS A 27 16.65 5.80 -24.36
N GLU A 28 17.40 6.63 -23.64
CA GLU A 28 16.86 7.63 -22.70
C GLU A 28 15.98 8.68 -23.41
N THR A 29 16.48 9.28 -24.50
CA THR A 29 15.75 10.31 -25.27
C THR A 29 14.46 9.74 -25.89
N ALA A 30 14.53 8.49 -26.36
CA ALA A 30 13.40 7.79 -26.94
C ALA A 30 12.31 7.51 -25.90
N VAL A 31 12.71 7.05 -24.71
CA VAL A 31 11.78 6.82 -23.59
C VAL A 31 11.13 8.11 -23.14
N GLU A 32 11.91 9.19 -22.95
CA GLU A 32 11.35 10.49 -22.56
C GLU A 32 10.35 11.02 -23.59
N SER A 33 10.65 10.89 -24.88
CA SER A 33 9.76 11.36 -25.95
C SER A 33 8.46 10.57 -25.97
N LEU A 34 8.53 9.23 -25.86
CA LEU A 34 7.35 8.37 -25.83
C LEU A 34 6.49 8.62 -24.58
N CYS A 35 7.12 8.80 -23.43
CA CYS A 35 6.43 9.14 -22.17
C CYS A 35 5.69 10.49 -22.29
N LYS A 36 6.33 11.51 -22.86
CA LYS A 36 5.74 12.83 -23.07
C LYS A 36 4.52 12.80 -23.99
N GLU A 37 4.50 11.94 -25.01
CA GLU A 37 3.33 11.81 -25.88
C GLU A 37 2.20 10.99 -25.24
N LEU A 38 2.53 9.91 -24.52
CA LEU A 38 1.52 9.13 -23.79
C LEU A 38 0.80 9.96 -22.72
N GLU A 39 1.51 10.88 -22.06
CA GLU A 39 0.93 11.81 -21.08
C GLU A 39 -0.15 12.74 -21.67
N LYS A 40 -0.24 12.87 -23.01
CA LYS A 40 -1.25 13.70 -23.68
C LYS A 40 -2.58 12.98 -23.93
N ILE A 41 -2.71 11.70 -23.61
CA ILE A 41 -3.96 10.96 -23.79
C ILE A 41 -5.02 11.58 -22.84
N PRO A 42 -6.13 12.13 -23.37
CA PRO A 42 -7.12 12.89 -22.59
C PRO A 42 -8.04 12.02 -21.72
N VAL A 43 -7.73 10.72 -21.58
CA VAL A 43 -8.50 9.81 -20.73
C VAL A 43 -7.93 9.87 -19.31
N PRO A 44 -8.75 10.14 -18.28
CA PRO A 44 -8.32 10.75 -17.01
C PRO A 44 -7.05 10.21 -16.33
N PHE A 45 -6.72 8.91 -16.45
CA PHE A 45 -5.50 8.34 -15.84
C PHE A 45 -4.64 7.52 -16.80
N VAL A 46 -5.14 7.27 -18.01
CA VAL A 46 -4.58 6.22 -18.87
C VAL A 46 -3.23 6.65 -19.44
N GLY A 47 -3.09 7.91 -19.84
CA GLY A 47 -1.84 8.43 -20.39
C GLY A 47 -0.68 8.38 -19.40
N THR A 48 -0.92 8.82 -18.16
CA THR A 48 0.11 8.84 -17.12
C THR A 48 0.47 7.44 -16.62
N ILE A 49 -0.52 6.54 -16.50
CA ILE A 49 -0.28 5.13 -16.16
C ILE A 49 0.60 4.46 -17.22
N LEU A 50 0.23 4.58 -18.50
CA LEU A 50 1.02 4.02 -19.60
C LEU A 50 2.46 4.59 -19.63
N SER A 51 2.63 5.89 -19.41
CA SER A 51 3.94 6.54 -19.30
C SER A 51 4.78 5.99 -18.14
N LYS A 52 4.18 5.82 -16.96
CA LYS A 52 4.86 5.26 -15.78
C LYS A 52 5.24 3.80 -15.98
N ALA A 53 4.33 2.99 -16.49
CA ALA A 53 4.53 1.57 -16.73
C ALA A 53 5.64 1.34 -17.78
N LEU A 54 5.67 2.16 -18.84
CA LEU A 54 6.77 2.21 -19.81
C LEU A 54 8.13 2.50 -19.14
N LYS A 55 8.22 3.51 -18.27
CA LYS A 55 9.46 3.83 -17.54
C LYS A 55 9.89 2.68 -16.62
N GLN A 56 8.94 2.00 -15.98
CA GLN A 56 9.22 0.88 -15.08
C GLN A 56 9.67 -0.37 -15.83
N ALA A 57 8.97 -0.76 -16.89
CA ALA A 57 9.32 -1.90 -17.73
C ALA A 57 10.76 -1.80 -18.26
N LEU A 58 11.23 -0.59 -18.57
CA LEU A 58 12.57 -0.34 -19.10
C LEU A 58 13.67 -0.14 -18.03
N LYS A 59 13.30 -0.13 -16.75
CA LYS A 59 14.19 0.00 -15.58
C LYS A 59 14.51 -1.34 -14.89
N TRP A 60 13.82 -2.43 -15.22
CA TRP A 60 14.06 -3.73 -14.57
C TRP A 60 15.45 -4.30 -14.92
N GLU A 61 16.27 -4.54 -13.89
CA GLU A 61 17.65 -5.04 -13.99
C GLU A 61 17.76 -6.57 -14.03
N ASP A 62 16.68 -7.32 -13.76
CA ASP A 62 16.70 -8.78 -13.74
C ASP A 62 16.60 -9.39 -15.16
N GLY A 63 17.73 -9.35 -15.87
CA GLY A 63 18.11 -10.37 -16.85
C GLY A 63 17.55 -10.29 -18.26
N ARG A 64 16.42 -9.62 -18.51
CA ARG A 64 15.96 -9.24 -19.87
C ARG A 64 15.20 -7.92 -19.84
N CYS A 65 15.93 -6.81 -19.89
CA CYS A 65 15.31 -5.50 -20.13
C CYS A 65 14.59 -5.55 -21.49
N PRO A 66 13.27 -5.28 -21.54
CA PRO A 66 12.55 -5.10 -22.81
C PRO A 66 13.28 -4.05 -23.64
N THR A 67 13.41 -4.28 -24.93
CA THR A 67 13.90 -3.24 -25.83
C THR A 67 12.79 -2.20 -26.05
N ILE A 68 13.15 -0.99 -26.50
CA ILE A 68 12.16 0.00 -26.93
C ILE A 68 11.25 -0.61 -28.03
N GLU A 69 11.79 -1.48 -28.87
CA GLU A 69 11.02 -2.19 -29.89
C GLU A 69 9.98 -3.13 -29.29
N ASP A 70 10.31 -3.86 -28.22
CA ASP A 70 9.37 -4.74 -27.52
C ASP A 70 8.22 -3.95 -26.90
N VAL A 71 8.51 -2.77 -26.33
CA VAL A 71 7.47 -1.93 -25.73
C VAL A 71 6.61 -1.26 -26.80
N LEU A 72 7.20 -0.80 -27.90
CA LEU A 72 6.43 -0.29 -29.04
C LEU A 72 5.52 -1.38 -29.62
N ARG A 73 5.99 -2.63 -29.70
CA ARG A 73 5.17 -3.77 -30.13
C ARG A 73 4.02 -4.04 -29.15
N GLN A 74 4.24 -3.90 -27.84
CA GLN A 74 3.17 -4.00 -26.85
C GLN A 74 2.12 -2.90 -27.03
N LEU A 75 2.53 -1.64 -27.22
CA LEU A 75 1.61 -0.53 -27.48
C LEU A 75 0.84 -0.71 -28.80
N GLN A 76 1.47 -1.25 -29.84
CA GLN A 76 0.81 -1.61 -31.09
C GLN A 76 -0.24 -2.71 -30.88
N ASN A 77 0.08 -3.74 -30.07
CA ASN A 77 -0.88 -4.79 -29.76
C ASN A 77 -2.10 -4.25 -28.99
N MET A 78 -1.90 -3.29 -28.09
CA MET A 78 -2.99 -2.64 -27.34
C MET A 78 -4.01 -1.93 -28.26
N GLN A 79 -3.66 -1.60 -29.50
CA GLN A 79 -4.57 -0.96 -30.46
C GLN A 79 -5.58 -1.94 -31.08
N LEU A 80 -5.29 -3.24 -31.07
CA LEU A 80 -6.00 -4.23 -31.89
C LEU A 80 -7.42 -4.52 -31.40
N SER A 81 -7.63 -4.51 -30.08
CA SER A 81 -8.95 -4.71 -29.47
C SER A 81 -8.98 -4.19 -28.03
N ASP A 82 -10.17 -4.01 -27.47
CA ASP A 82 -10.36 -3.65 -26.06
C ASP A 82 -9.75 -4.73 -25.14
N ASP A 83 -9.92 -6.02 -25.47
CA ASP A 83 -9.29 -7.12 -24.72
C ASP A 83 -7.76 -7.06 -24.76
N ASN A 84 -7.17 -6.73 -25.92
CA ASN A 84 -5.72 -6.59 -26.05
C ASN A 84 -5.19 -5.36 -25.33
N PHE A 85 -5.99 -4.29 -25.26
CA PHE A 85 -5.68 -3.09 -24.48
C PHE A 85 -5.60 -3.44 -22.99
N LEU A 86 -6.62 -4.11 -22.47
CA LEU A 86 -6.69 -4.57 -21.09
C LEU A 86 -5.54 -5.56 -20.78
N GLN A 87 -5.38 -6.62 -21.57
CA GLN A 87 -4.26 -7.55 -21.38
C GLN A 87 -2.88 -6.86 -21.45
N GLY A 88 -2.76 -5.82 -22.28
CA GLY A 88 -1.57 -4.99 -22.36
C GLY A 88 -1.28 -4.26 -21.06
N LEU A 89 -2.28 -3.61 -20.46
CA LEU A 89 -2.15 -2.98 -19.15
C LEU A 89 -1.73 -3.98 -18.06
N THR A 90 -2.35 -5.17 -18.03
CA THR A 90 -1.96 -6.23 -17.08
C THR A 90 -0.50 -6.66 -17.28
N ARG A 91 -0.04 -6.82 -18.52
CA ARG A 91 1.35 -7.20 -18.83
C ARG A 91 2.37 -6.13 -18.44
N LEU A 92 1.94 -4.87 -18.42
CA LEU A 92 2.73 -3.75 -17.92
C LEU A 92 2.69 -3.63 -16.38
N GLY A 93 1.97 -4.52 -15.69
CA GLY A 93 1.90 -4.60 -14.24
C GLY A 93 0.77 -3.78 -13.60
N GLU A 94 -0.19 -3.30 -14.39
CA GLU A 94 -1.27 -2.43 -13.93
C GLU A 94 -2.51 -3.20 -13.45
N ASP A 95 -3.19 -2.65 -12.44
CA ASP A 95 -4.44 -3.15 -11.87
C ASP A 95 -5.65 -2.51 -12.59
N ILE A 96 -6.27 -3.29 -13.48
CA ILE A 96 -7.36 -2.85 -14.33
C ILE A 96 -8.63 -2.57 -13.55
N ASP A 97 -8.93 -3.37 -12.54
CA ASP A 97 -10.14 -3.23 -11.75
C ASP A 97 -10.09 -1.92 -10.96
N ARG A 98 -8.92 -1.63 -10.37
CA ARG A 98 -8.67 -0.34 -9.73
C ARG A 98 -8.78 0.84 -10.72
N LEU A 99 -8.27 0.70 -11.93
CA LEU A 99 -8.35 1.74 -12.97
C LEU A 99 -9.81 2.03 -13.36
N ASN A 100 -10.64 1.01 -13.53
CA ASN A 100 -12.06 1.17 -13.85
C ASN A 100 -12.80 1.98 -12.76
N VAL A 101 -12.60 1.61 -11.49
CA VAL A 101 -13.22 2.32 -10.35
C VAL A 101 -12.82 3.80 -10.31
N LEU A 102 -11.55 4.11 -10.58
CA LEU A 102 -11.06 5.49 -10.63
C LEU A 102 -11.68 6.29 -11.77
N ILE A 103 -11.80 5.70 -12.96
CA ILE A 103 -12.38 6.36 -14.12
C ILE A 103 -13.87 6.63 -13.89
N GLU A 104 -14.62 5.67 -13.36
CA GLU A 104 -16.05 5.83 -13.04
C GLU A 104 -16.27 6.95 -12.01
N LEU A 105 -15.43 7.01 -10.96
CA LEU A 105 -15.48 8.06 -9.96
C LEU A 105 -15.27 9.45 -10.59
N VAL A 106 -14.32 9.56 -11.52
CA VAL A 106 -14.00 10.83 -12.19
C VAL A 106 -15.05 11.21 -13.21
N GLU A 107 -15.54 10.29 -14.03
CA GLU A 107 -16.65 10.55 -14.96
C GLU A 107 -17.88 11.06 -14.22
N LYS A 108 -18.21 10.43 -13.09
CA LYS A 108 -19.30 10.88 -12.21
C LYS A 108 -19.06 12.29 -11.68
N LYS A 109 -17.87 12.57 -11.12
CA LYS A 109 -17.54 13.90 -10.60
C LYS A 109 -17.52 14.98 -11.67
N VAL A 110 -16.95 14.69 -12.84
CA VAL A 110 -16.94 15.62 -13.98
C VAL A 110 -18.36 15.92 -14.46
N GLU A 111 -19.26 14.94 -14.46
CA GLU A 111 -20.68 15.19 -14.76
C GLU A 111 -21.32 16.10 -13.70
N GLU A 112 -20.99 15.91 -12.42
CA GLU A 112 -21.44 16.75 -11.31
C GLU A 112 -20.85 18.18 -11.37
N THR A 113 -19.61 18.37 -11.87
CA THR A 113 -18.92 19.68 -11.96
C THR A 113 -18.90 20.35 -13.33
N LYS A 114 -19.54 19.76 -14.36
CA LYS A 114 -19.73 20.35 -15.71
C LYS A 114 -20.33 21.77 -15.69
N CYS A 115 -20.93 22.21 -14.57
CA CYS A 115 -21.38 23.58 -14.37
C CYS A 115 -20.26 24.62 -14.12
N ALA A 116 -18.99 24.22 -13.92
CA ALA A 116 -17.89 25.13 -13.56
C ALA A 116 -16.58 24.85 -14.36
N LEU A 117 -16.65 24.91 -15.70
CA LEU A 117 -15.56 24.54 -16.63
C LEU A 117 -14.28 25.41 -16.62
N THR A 118 -14.06 26.26 -15.62
CA THR A 118 -12.85 27.11 -15.50
C THR A 118 -12.18 27.04 -14.14
N VAL A 119 -12.74 26.28 -13.20
CA VAL A 119 -12.24 26.19 -11.83
C VAL A 119 -11.40 24.92 -11.68
N PRO A 120 -10.12 25.02 -11.27
CA PRO A 120 -9.33 23.84 -10.95
C PRO A 120 -9.93 23.11 -9.73
N GLU A 121 -9.89 21.78 -9.75
CA GLU A 121 -10.42 20.95 -8.68
C GLU A 121 -9.47 19.78 -8.41
N LEU A 122 -8.54 19.99 -7.47
CA LEU A 122 -7.62 18.95 -7.02
C LEU A 122 -8.36 17.99 -6.08
N ILE A 123 -8.31 16.70 -6.39
CA ILE A 123 -8.93 15.64 -5.59
C ILE A 123 -7.93 14.50 -5.32
N ILE A 124 -8.19 13.78 -4.23
CA ILE A 124 -7.57 12.50 -3.91
C ILE A 124 -8.62 11.41 -4.16
N SER A 125 -8.24 10.35 -4.89
CA SER A 125 -9.07 9.13 -4.97
C SER A 125 -9.28 8.52 -3.60
N GLU A 126 -10.30 7.67 -3.42
CA GLU A 126 -10.40 6.89 -2.18
C GLU A 126 -9.08 6.14 -1.92
N PRO A 127 -8.40 6.38 -0.79
CA PRO A 127 -7.13 5.75 -0.53
C PRO A 127 -7.32 4.27 -0.23
N GLU A 128 -6.48 3.47 -0.83
CA GLU A 128 -6.36 2.08 -0.51
C GLU A 128 -5.32 1.93 0.61
N TYR A 129 -5.78 1.47 1.77
CA TYR A 129 -4.90 1.07 2.85
C TYR A 129 -4.45 -0.37 2.64
N ARG A 130 -3.17 -0.55 2.33
CA ARG A 130 -2.53 -1.86 2.20
C ARG A 130 -1.64 -2.08 3.42
N PRO A 131 -2.10 -2.83 4.45
CA PRO A 131 -1.22 -3.24 5.52
C PRO A 131 -0.15 -4.16 4.91
N LYS A 132 1.06 -3.65 4.80
CA LYS A 132 2.20 -4.46 4.38
C LYS A 132 2.83 -5.01 5.62
N TYR A 133 2.97 -6.32 5.59
CA TYR A 133 3.30 -7.12 6.73
C TYR A 133 4.14 -8.28 6.19
N PRO A 134 5.34 -8.59 6.73
CA PRO A 134 5.86 -8.32 8.07
C PRO A 134 6.65 -7.02 8.24
N LEU A 135 7.03 -6.35 7.17
CA LEU A 135 7.65 -5.04 7.28
C LEU A 135 6.54 -4.05 7.57
N SER A 136 6.48 -3.46 8.76
CA SER A 136 5.59 -2.35 9.16
C SER A 136 5.79 -1.10 8.29
N ASP A 137 5.70 -1.26 6.98
CA ASP A 137 5.73 -0.26 5.94
C ASP A 137 4.30 -0.18 5.39
N ASN A 138 3.32 0.06 6.28
CA ASN A 138 1.91 0.19 5.93
C ASN A 138 1.78 1.19 4.78
N GLU A 139 1.11 0.78 3.72
CA GLU A 139 0.97 1.60 2.52
C GLU A 139 -0.39 2.27 2.50
N LEU A 140 -0.37 3.58 2.34
CA LEU A 140 -1.53 4.35 1.91
C LEU A 140 -1.30 4.74 0.47
N ILE A 141 -2.13 4.19 -0.42
CA ILE A 141 -2.02 4.40 -1.85
C ILE A 141 -3.21 5.22 -2.30
N PHE A 142 -2.97 6.35 -2.94
CA PHE A 142 -4.03 7.17 -3.50
C PHE A 142 -3.56 7.88 -4.76
N CYS A 143 -4.49 8.23 -5.63
CA CYS A 143 -4.22 9.00 -6.83
C CYS A 143 -4.53 10.48 -6.57
N LEU A 144 -3.58 11.36 -6.87
CA LEU A 144 -3.75 12.81 -6.81
C LEU A 144 -3.95 13.36 -8.22
N MET A 145 -5.02 14.15 -8.42
CA MET A 145 -5.46 14.55 -9.75
C MET A 145 -6.23 15.88 -9.70
N ASN A 146 -6.14 16.67 -10.78
CA ASN A 146 -6.95 17.87 -10.96
C ASN A 146 -8.06 17.59 -11.99
N ILE A 147 -9.30 17.42 -11.54
CA ILE A 147 -10.44 17.09 -12.42
C ILE A 147 -11.14 18.33 -13.01
N GLY A 148 -10.82 19.52 -12.50
CA GLY A 148 -11.40 20.78 -12.93
C GLY A 148 -10.76 21.39 -14.18
N GLY A 149 -11.25 22.57 -14.58
CA GLY A 149 -10.70 23.36 -15.67
C GLY A 149 -9.54 24.24 -15.20
N GLY A 150 -8.39 24.19 -15.86
CA GLY A 150 -7.19 24.95 -15.48
C GLY A 150 -6.12 24.09 -14.80
N ALA A 151 -5.01 24.69 -14.38
CA ALA A 151 -3.85 23.97 -13.83
C ALA A 151 -3.54 24.39 -12.40
N VAL A 152 -2.97 23.48 -11.61
CA VAL A 152 -2.56 23.71 -10.21
C VAL A 152 -1.09 23.34 -10.00
N LYS A 153 -0.44 24.01 -9.05
CA LYS A 153 0.91 23.69 -8.57
C LYS A 153 0.82 23.12 -7.16
N VAL A 154 1.44 21.97 -6.93
CA VAL A 154 1.57 21.36 -5.62
C VAL A 154 3.03 21.46 -5.18
N HIS A 155 3.23 21.99 -3.98
CA HIS A 155 4.56 22.25 -3.42
C HIS A 155 5.01 21.16 -2.45
N GLU A 156 4.09 20.62 -1.66
CA GLU A 156 4.36 19.63 -0.61
C GLU A 156 3.13 18.76 -0.36
N ILE A 157 3.35 17.54 0.15
CA ILE A 157 2.31 16.66 0.68
C ILE A 157 2.62 16.43 2.15
N ASN A 158 1.69 16.78 3.03
CA ASN A 158 1.83 16.69 4.46
C ASN A 158 0.95 15.56 5.01
N LEU A 159 1.55 14.68 5.82
CA LEU A 159 0.80 13.73 6.66
C LEU A 159 0.67 14.33 8.06
N VAL A 160 -0.56 14.56 8.47
CA VAL A 160 -0.91 15.13 9.77
C VAL A 160 -1.52 14.06 10.65
N ILE A 161 -1.02 13.93 11.88
CA ILE A 161 -1.60 13.07 12.91
C ILE A 161 -2.53 13.93 13.77
N ASP A 162 -3.83 13.68 13.64
CA ASP A 162 -4.86 14.39 14.41
C ASP A 162 -4.85 13.94 15.88
N LYS A 163 -4.71 12.63 16.09
CA LYS A 163 -4.59 12.00 17.41
C LYS A 163 -3.95 10.61 17.27
N TRP A 164 -3.54 10.03 18.39
CA TRP A 164 -3.07 8.66 18.47
C TRP A 164 -3.59 8.00 19.75
N GLU A 165 -3.68 6.68 19.75
CA GLU A 165 -4.00 5.87 20.92
C GLU A 165 -3.09 4.63 21.00
N PRO A 166 -2.75 4.14 22.21
CA PRO A 166 -2.05 2.87 22.36
C PRO A 166 -2.84 1.72 21.75
N GLU A 167 -2.16 0.79 21.08
CA GLU A 167 -2.80 -0.40 20.52
C GLU A 167 -2.43 -1.63 21.35
N THR A 168 -3.44 -2.24 21.99
CA THR A 168 -3.24 -3.41 22.87
C THR A 168 -3.45 -4.74 22.18
N GLU A 169 -4.01 -4.72 20.97
CA GLU A 169 -4.18 -5.91 20.13
C GLU A 169 -2.82 -6.40 19.59
N VAL A 170 -2.70 -7.71 19.41
CA VAL A 170 -1.46 -8.36 18.96
C VAL A 170 -1.74 -9.13 17.67
N ASN A 171 -0.81 -9.06 16.73
CA ASN A 171 -0.93 -9.75 15.45
C ASN A 171 -0.11 -11.06 15.45
N TYR A 172 -0.79 -12.17 15.15
CA TYR A 172 -0.25 -13.54 15.18
C TYR A 172 -0.12 -14.23 13.81
N THR A 173 -0.20 -13.49 12.70
CA THR A 173 -0.18 -14.05 11.31
C THR A 173 1.24 -14.49 10.83
N ALA A 174 1.43 -14.94 9.57
CA ALA A 174 2.74 -15.28 8.92
C ALA A 174 3.18 -14.25 7.88
N PRO A 175 4.49 -14.07 7.60
CA PRO A 175 4.94 -13.20 6.53
C PRO A 175 4.38 -13.65 5.18
N ALA A 176 3.74 -12.75 4.45
CA ALA A 176 3.85 -12.78 3.00
C ALA A 176 5.13 -12.00 2.64
N ALA A 177 5.93 -12.51 1.70
CA ALA A 177 7.12 -11.80 1.23
C ALA A 177 6.73 -10.38 0.76
N PRO A 178 7.45 -9.33 1.17
CA PRO A 178 7.10 -7.97 0.78
C PRO A 178 7.37 -7.77 -0.72
N PRO A 179 6.41 -7.30 -1.52
CA PRO A 179 6.70 -6.87 -2.88
C PRO A 179 7.53 -5.58 -2.84
N ILE A 180 8.66 -5.59 -3.57
CA ILE A 180 9.61 -4.48 -3.68
C ILE A 180 9.06 -3.44 -4.65
N PHE A 181 8.78 -2.22 -4.18
CA PHE A 181 8.56 -1.05 -5.04
C PHE A 181 9.20 0.19 -4.40
N LEU A 182 9.46 1.26 -5.15
CA LEU A 182 10.03 2.50 -4.61
C LEU A 182 8.92 3.35 -3.96
N ARG A 183 9.17 3.89 -2.77
CA ARG A 183 8.19 4.13 -1.71
C ARG A 183 8.52 5.45 -0.96
N LEU A 184 7.55 6.35 -0.70
CA LEU A 184 7.79 7.53 0.16
C LEU A 184 7.73 7.08 1.63
N LYS A 185 8.87 7.07 2.33
CA LYS A 185 8.97 6.48 3.68
C LYS A 185 8.87 7.53 4.77
N VAL A 186 7.98 7.29 5.73
CA VAL A 186 7.85 8.05 6.97
C VAL A 186 7.82 7.12 8.18
N ARG A 187 8.40 7.57 9.30
CA ARG A 187 8.36 6.87 10.59
C ARG A 187 7.59 7.72 11.59
N LEU A 188 6.47 7.19 12.06
CA LEU A 188 5.53 7.84 12.97
C LEU A 188 5.95 7.62 14.43
N SER A 189 5.75 8.65 15.24
CA SER A 189 6.11 8.67 16.66
C SER A 189 5.06 9.44 17.48
N PRO A 190 4.69 8.95 18.68
CA PRO A 190 3.83 9.68 19.60
C PRO A 190 4.56 10.92 20.14
N GLY A 191 4.32 12.08 19.54
CA GLY A 191 5.03 13.33 19.86
C GLY A 191 5.24 14.25 18.66
N THR A 192 5.11 13.72 17.45
CA THR A 192 5.17 14.51 16.21
C THR A 192 3.82 14.43 15.51
N SER A 193 3.24 15.58 15.20
CA SER A 193 1.91 15.67 14.57
C SER A 193 1.96 16.02 13.09
N HIS A 194 3.11 16.44 12.56
CA HIS A 194 3.25 16.91 11.20
C HIS A 194 4.48 16.27 10.54
N TYR A 195 4.26 15.56 9.44
CA TYR A 195 5.31 14.91 8.68
C TYR A 195 5.27 15.40 7.23
N PRO A 196 6.25 16.22 6.82
CA PRO A 196 6.41 16.56 5.41
C PRO A 196 6.89 15.31 4.68
N LEU A 197 6.01 14.70 3.87
CA LEU A 197 6.32 13.43 3.20
C LEU A 197 7.23 13.63 1.97
N LEU A 198 7.28 14.85 1.45
CA LEU A 198 8.04 15.23 0.26
C LEU A 198 8.37 16.74 0.30
N THR A 199 9.64 17.10 0.49
CA THR A 199 10.16 18.29 -0.17
C THR A 199 10.58 17.85 -1.56
N LEU A 200 9.84 18.24 -2.61
CA LEU A 200 10.06 17.85 -4.01
C LEU A 200 11.40 18.43 -4.55
N ASN A 201 12.54 17.89 -4.12
CA ASN A 201 13.87 18.46 -4.34
C ASN A 201 14.55 18.00 -5.65
N LYS A 202 13.80 17.91 -6.76
CA LYS A 202 14.40 17.83 -8.13
C LYS A 202 13.66 18.61 -9.23
N GLU A 203 12.43 19.08 -8.99
CA GLU A 203 11.78 20.18 -9.75
C GLU A 203 10.95 21.01 -8.75
N PRO A 204 10.99 22.35 -8.77
CA PRO A 204 10.52 23.18 -7.65
C PRO A 204 9.00 23.16 -7.39
N PHE A 205 8.21 22.39 -8.16
CA PHE A 205 6.77 22.19 -7.99
C PHE A 205 6.27 21.07 -8.93
N ARG A 206 5.23 20.32 -8.52
CA ARG A 206 4.47 19.43 -9.41
C ARG A 206 3.30 20.19 -10.02
N ARG A 207 3.16 20.17 -11.35
CA ARG A 207 2.04 20.81 -12.06
C ARG A 207 1.03 19.75 -12.48
N PHE A 208 -0.23 19.92 -12.08
CA PHE A 208 -1.36 19.13 -12.56
C PHE A 208 -2.18 20.02 -13.50
N GLY A 209 -2.33 19.60 -14.75
CA GLY A 209 -3.09 20.30 -15.79
C GLY A 209 -4.60 20.07 -15.67
N ALA A 210 -5.35 20.48 -16.69
CA ALA A 210 -6.80 20.31 -16.71
C ALA A 210 -7.17 18.84 -17.00
N HIS A 211 -8.37 18.41 -16.61
CA HIS A 211 -8.90 17.07 -16.96
C HIS A 211 -7.96 15.91 -16.59
N ALA A 212 -7.37 15.98 -15.40
CA ALA A 212 -6.46 15.00 -14.82
C ALA A 212 -5.10 14.86 -15.54
N GLU A 213 -4.73 15.80 -16.41
CA GLU A 213 -3.37 15.91 -16.95
C GLU A 213 -2.35 15.98 -15.80
N GLY A 214 -1.37 15.07 -15.81
CA GLY A 214 -0.33 15.00 -14.78
C GLY A 214 -0.73 14.28 -13.49
N ALA A 215 -1.85 13.56 -13.46
CA ALA A 215 -2.27 12.76 -12.30
C ALA A 215 -1.25 11.70 -11.89
N GLU A 216 -1.00 11.53 -10.59
CA GLU A 216 0.01 10.61 -10.09
C GLU A 216 -0.50 9.75 -8.93
N ASP A 217 -0.25 8.43 -8.98
CA ASP A 217 -0.24 7.60 -7.79
C ASP A 217 0.82 8.05 -6.79
N VAL A 218 0.38 8.24 -5.55
CA VAL A 218 1.20 8.55 -4.39
C VAL A 218 1.19 7.35 -3.46
N TRP A 219 2.38 6.86 -3.12
CA TRP A 219 2.57 5.71 -2.23
C TRP A 219 3.24 6.19 -0.95
N VAL A 220 2.47 6.30 0.12
CA VAL A 220 2.98 6.68 1.45
C VAL A 220 3.19 5.43 2.27
N GLN A 221 4.43 5.21 2.69
CA GLN A 221 4.82 4.13 3.56
C GLN A 221 5.05 4.61 4.97
N MET A 222 4.35 4.00 5.90
CA MET A 222 4.35 4.39 7.28
C MET A 222 4.88 3.23 8.12
N SER A 223 5.88 3.53 8.95
CA SER A 223 6.34 2.68 10.05
C SER A 223 6.10 3.35 11.39
N SER A 224 6.15 2.60 12.50
CA SER A 224 6.01 3.19 13.83
C SER A 224 7.10 2.73 14.79
N GLU A 225 7.49 3.63 15.70
CA GLU A 225 8.39 3.33 16.82
C GLU A 225 7.68 2.66 17.99
N LYS A 226 6.33 2.66 18.02
CA LYS A 226 5.54 2.14 19.13
C LYS A 226 4.29 1.43 18.61
N ASN A 227 3.72 0.54 19.43
CA ASN A 227 2.41 -0.04 19.18
C ASN A 227 1.30 0.99 19.38
N ALA A 228 0.86 1.62 18.30
CA ALA A 228 -0.11 2.70 18.35
C ALA A 228 -0.97 2.72 17.09
N ARG A 229 -2.22 3.14 17.29
CA ARG A 229 -3.12 3.51 16.21
C ARG A 229 -3.07 5.01 16.02
N TYR A 230 -2.67 5.43 14.82
CA TYR A 230 -2.61 6.83 14.42
C TYR A 230 -3.83 7.19 13.59
N TYR A 231 -4.36 8.38 13.82
CA TYR A 231 -5.47 8.92 13.06
C TYR A 231 -4.93 10.02 12.16
N VAL A 232 -4.80 9.70 10.87
CA VAL A 232 -4.04 10.52 9.93
C VAL A 232 -4.93 11.26 8.93
N ARG A 233 -4.47 12.43 8.52
CA ARG A 233 -4.99 13.17 7.37
C ARG A 233 -3.84 13.56 6.45
N ILE A 234 -4.14 13.62 5.16
CA ILE A 234 -3.27 14.16 4.15
C ILE A 234 -3.70 15.61 3.91
N ARG A 235 -2.74 16.53 3.96
CA ARG A 235 -2.92 17.94 3.62
C ARG A 235 -1.99 18.30 2.47
N ILE A 236 -2.54 18.88 1.42
CA ILE A 236 -1.80 19.24 0.21
C ILE A 236 -2.07 20.71 -0.08
N PRO A 237 -1.16 21.62 0.31
CA PRO A 237 -1.21 23.00 -0.15
C PRO A 237 -0.96 23.05 -1.66
N TYR A 238 -1.79 23.78 -2.38
CA TYR A 238 -1.67 23.97 -3.83
C TYR A 238 -2.04 25.40 -4.26
N THR A 239 -1.41 25.87 -5.33
CA THR A 239 -1.70 27.18 -5.93
C THR A 239 -2.39 26.99 -7.27
N GLU A 240 -3.55 27.62 -7.47
CA GLU A 240 -4.25 27.65 -8.76
C GLU A 240 -3.51 28.57 -9.73
N ILE A 241 -3.01 28.05 -10.85
CA ILE A 241 -2.20 28.82 -11.80
C ILE A 241 -2.96 29.98 -12.46
N PRO A 242 -4.23 29.84 -12.91
CA PRO A 242 -4.94 30.93 -13.58
C PRO A 242 -5.29 32.10 -12.64
N ALA A 243 -5.52 31.81 -11.36
CA ALA A 243 -6.00 32.78 -10.38
C ALA A 243 -4.92 33.22 -9.36
N ASN A 244 -3.78 32.52 -9.32
CA ASN A 244 -2.73 32.63 -8.31
C ASN A 244 -3.27 32.61 -6.87
N ASN A 245 -4.28 31.77 -6.63
CA ASN A 245 -4.89 31.60 -5.32
C ASN A 245 -4.31 30.37 -4.64
N ASP A 246 -3.88 30.54 -3.39
CA ASP A 246 -3.44 29.45 -2.54
C ASP A 246 -4.64 28.77 -1.88
N LYS A 247 -4.69 27.45 -1.99
CA LYS A 247 -5.71 26.59 -1.41
C LYS A 247 -5.06 25.39 -0.73
N GLU A 248 -5.83 24.66 0.07
CA GLU A 248 -5.41 23.43 0.71
C GLU A 248 -6.44 22.33 0.43
N LEU A 249 -5.96 21.19 -0.06
CA LEU A 249 -6.74 19.97 -0.10
C LEU A 249 -6.52 19.20 1.20
N VAL A 250 -7.61 18.89 1.92
CA VAL A 250 -7.58 18.11 3.15
C VAL A 250 -8.34 16.80 2.93
N TYR A 251 -7.67 15.67 3.17
CA TYR A 251 -8.24 14.35 3.01
C TYR A 251 -7.96 13.43 4.22
N PRO A 252 -8.97 12.74 4.78
CA PRO A 252 -10.40 12.97 4.55
C PRO A 252 -10.78 14.42 4.90
N PRO A 253 -11.90 14.94 4.36
CA PRO A 253 -12.43 16.25 4.74
C PRO A 253 -12.63 16.40 6.26
N LEU A 254 -12.54 17.62 6.79
CA LEU A 254 -12.57 17.89 8.24
C LEU A 254 -13.86 17.44 8.95
N ASP A 255 -14.97 17.36 8.21
CA ASP A 255 -16.27 16.85 8.65
C ASP A 255 -16.35 15.31 8.66
N LYS A 256 -15.37 14.62 8.08
CA LYS A 256 -15.24 13.16 8.12
C LYS A 256 -14.16 12.71 9.10
N PRO A 257 -14.26 11.50 9.68
CA PRO A 257 -13.21 10.98 10.55
C PRO A 257 -11.87 10.82 9.81
N PRO A 258 -10.74 11.03 10.49
CA PRO A 258 -9.40 10.76 9.94
C PRO A 258 -9.19 9.27 9.68
N LEU A 259 -8.24 8.94 8.81
CA LEU A 259 -7.93 7.55 8.45
C LEU A 259 -7.24 6.85 9.62
N PRO A 260 -7.77 5.73 10.13
CA PRO A 260 -7.08 4.94 11.15
C PRO A 260 -5.96 4.12 10.50
N VAL A 261 -4.75 4.23 11.07
CA VAL A 261 -3.57 3.44 10.68
C VAL A 261 -3.03 2.75 11.92
N SER A 262 -3.15 1.42 11.94
CA SER A 262 -2.80 0.58 13.09
C SER A 262 -1.39 -0.02 12.97
N PHE A 263 -0.66 0.00 14.07
CA PHE A 263 0.63 -0.66 14.24
C PHE A 263 0.57 -1.53 15.51
N PRO A 264 -0.06 -2.71 15.46
CA PRO A 264 -0.12 -3.59 16.60
C PRO A 264 1.25 -4.19 16.91
N TYR A 265 1.45 -4.68 18.14
CA TYR A 265 2.68 -5.38 18.47
C TYR A 265 2.76 -6.73 17.76
N ALA A 266 3.95 -7.04 17.24
CA ALA A 266 4.25 -8.33 16.65
C ALA A 266 5.75 -8.70 16.69
N PRO A 267 6.16 -9.60 17.61
CA PRO A 267 7.57 -9.88 17.92
C PRO A 267 8.39 -10.59 16.85
N ALA A 268 7.77 -11.17 15.82
CA ALA A 268 8.49 -11.85 14.74
C ALA A 268 8.74 -10.94 13.53
N TRP A 269 8.22 -9.73 13.57
CA TRP A 269 7.74 -9.05 12.38
C TRP A 269 8.09 -7.56 12.38
N ASP A 270 7.85 -6.84 13.48
CA ASP A 270 8.27 -5.44 13.61
C ASP A 270 9.53 -5.31 14.46
N GLN A 271 10.65 -4.94 13.83
CA GLN A 271 11.92 -4.70 14.51
C GLN A 271 11.94 -3.38 15.32
N ASN A 272 10.97 -2.50 15.10
CA ASN A 272 10.96 -1.15 15.67
C ASN A 272 10.18 -1.07 16.99
N ILE A 273 9.26 -2.01 17.26
CA ILE A 273 8.52 -2.10 18.53
C ILE A 273 9.21 -3.10 19.45
N THR A 274 9.95 -2.57 20.42
CA THR A 274 10.71 -3.33 21.41
C THR A 274 9.97 -3.37 22.75
N PRO A 275 10.29 -4.32 23.65
CA PRO A 275 9.77 -4.29 25.02
C PRO A 275 9.97 -2.92 25.70
N ASP A 276 11.04 -2.19 25.41
CA ASP A 276 11.34 -0.90 26.04
C ASP A 276 10.42 0.25 25.62
N ASN A 277 10.03 0.31 24.35
CA ASN A 277 9.23 1.40 23.80
C ASN A 277 7.73 1.09 23.65
N MET A 278 7.33 -0.15 23.97
CA MET A 278 5.94 -0.61 23.93
C MET A 278 5.05 0.17 24.90
N LEU A 279 3.95 0.71 24.38
CA LEU A 279 2.87 1.35 25.13
C LEU A 279 1.94 0.30 25.70
N GLU A 280 1.38 0.57 26.89
CA GLU A 280 0.43 -0.34 27.57
C GLU A 280 0.94 -1.78 27.67
N ARG A 281 2.25 -1.93 27.92
CA ARG A 281 2.97 -3.21 27.91
C ARG A 281 2.29 -4.30 28.74
N GLY A 282 1.78 -3.95 29.93
CA GLY A 282 1.04 -4.89 30.79
C GLY A 282 -0.29 -5.36 30.21
N ALA A 283 -1.00 -4.50 29.47
CA ALA A 283 -2.24 -4.87 28.77
C ALA A 283 -1.94 -5.76 27.56
N VAL A 284 -0.91 -5.42 26.77
CA VAL A 284 -0.41 -6.27 25.68
C VAL A 284 -0.01 -7.65 26.19
N LEU A 285 0.76 -7.70 27.29
CA LEU A 285 1.15 -8.97 27.92
C LEU A 285 -0.08 -9.79 28.34
N THR A 286 -1.10 -9.14 28.89
CA THR A 286 -2.33 -9.81 29.34
C THR A 286 -3.12 -10.38 28.16
N GLU A 287 -3.21 -9.65 27.05
CA GLU A 287 -3.79 -10.17 25.80
C GLU A 287 -3.06 -11.44 25.36
N ILE A 288 -1.72 -11.40 25.31
CA ILE A 288 -0.92 -12.54 24.84
C ILE A 288 -1.13 -13.77 25.72
N LEU A 289 -1.14 -13.59 27.04
CA LEU A 289 -1.36 -14.70 27.98
C LEU A 289 -2.77 -15.30 27.85
N ASN A 290 -3.78 -14.45 27.63
CA ASN A 290 -5.14 -14.90 27.41
C ASN A 290 -5.24 -15.73 26.12
N THR A 291 -4.64 -15.23 25.03
CA THR A 291 -4.64 -15.92 23.73
C THR A 291 -3.86 -17.23 23.82
N PHE A 292 -2.67 -17.24 24.42
CA PHE A 292 -1.87 -18.46 24.61
C PHE A 292 -2.58 -19.50 25.48
N SER A 293 -3.33 -19.06 26.49
CA SER A 293 -4.14 -19.95 27.33
C SER A 293 -5.29 -20.58 26.53
N LYS A 294 -5.98 -19.81 25.68
CA LYS A 294 -7.00 -20.33 24.75
C LYS A 294 -6.41 -21.33 23.76
N VAL A 295 -5.27 -21.00 23.14
CA VAL A 295 -4.56 -21.93 22.25
C VAL A 295 -4.21 -23.22 22.99
N THR A 296 -3.69 -23.13 24.22
CA THR A 296 -3.34 -24.30 25.04
C THR A 296 -4.56 -25.20 25.31
N LEU A 297 -5.73 -24.62 25.57
CA LEU A 297 -6.98 -25.37 25.77
C LEU A 297 -7.40 -26.10 24.49
N ILE A 298 -7.40 -25.40 23.35
CA ILE A 298 -7.71 -25.99 22.03
C ILE A 298 -6.76 -27.17 21.75
N LEU A 299 -5.46 -27.00 21.96
CA LEU A 299 -4.46 -28.05 21.73
C LEU A 299 -4.58 -29.21 22.72
N LYS A 300 -5.07 -28.97 23.94
CA LYS A 300 -5.28 -30.01 24.94
C LYS A 300 -6.43 -30.94 24.55
N GLU A 301 -7.51 -30.37 24.03
CA GLU A 301 -8.72 -31.08 23.59
C GLU A 301 -8.52 -31.81 22.25
N ALA A 302 -7.59 -31.33 21.43
CA ALA A 302 -7.22 -31.99 20.18
C ALA A 302 -6.48 -33.32 20.43
N THR A 303 -6.86 -34.34 19.65
CA THR A 303 -6.17 -35.64 19.61
C THR A 303 -5.13 -35.61 18.48
N PRO A 304 -3.84 -35.85 18.75
CA PRO A 304 -2.84 -35.99 17.69
C PRO A 304 -3.16 -37.25 16.89
N SER A 305 -3.74 -37.10 15.70
CA SER A 305 -3.92 -38.20 14.72
C SER A 305 -3.24 -37.84 13.41
N ASP A 306 -3.03 -38.82 12.53
CA ASP A 306 -2.49 -38.61 11.18
C ASP A 306 -3.58 -38.19 10.17
N GLU A 307 -4.83 -37.98 10.61
CA GLU A 307 -5.96 -37.68 9.74
C GLU A 307 -6.12 -36.16 9.51
N ILE A 308 -6.06 -35.75 8.24
CA ILE A 308 -6.11 -34.36 7.80
C ILE A 308 -7.38 -33.61 8.28
N GLU A 309 -8.53 -34.29 8.36
CA GLU A 309 -9.82 -33.71 8.79
C GLU A 309 -9.79 -33.19 10.24
N ASN A 310 -9.03 -33.83 11.13
CA ASN A 310 -8.88 -33.36 12.51
C ASN A 310 -8.06 -32.06 12.56
N TYR A 311 -7.11 -31.86 11.63
CA TYR A 311 -6.30 -30.64 11.55
C TYR A 311 -7.09 -29.42 11.09
N GLU A 312 -8.00 -29.59 10.13
CA GLU A 312 -8.83 -28.49 9.63
C GLU A 312 -9.74 -27.92 10.71
N SER A 313 -10.40 -28.80 11.48
CA SER A 313 -11.35 -28.43 12.54
C SER A 313 -10.72 -27.54 13.62
N PHE A 314 -9.57 -27.92 14.18
CA PHE A 314 -8.94 -27.04 15.18
C PHE A 314 -8.17 -25.88 14.56
N ASN A 315 -7.66 -25.97 13.31
CA ASN A 315 -7.06 -24.81 12.64
C ASN A 315 -8.12 -23.71 12.43
N GLN A 316 -9.36 -24.10 12.19
CA GLN A 316 -10.50 -23.19 12.21
C GLN A 316 -10.70 -22.59 13.61
N SER A 317 -10.71 -23.40 14.69
CA SER A 317 -10.79 -22.88 16.06
C SER A 317 -9.64 -21.94 16.44
N LEU A 318 -8.43 -22.19 15.94
CA LEU A 318 -7.26 -21.31 16.11
C LEU A 318 -7.44 -20.00 15.33
N SER A 319 -7.96 -20.08 14.10
CA SER A 319 -8.27 -18.92 13.26
C SER A 319 -9.33 -18.00 13.89
N GLU A 320 -10.36 -18.58 14.53
CA GLU A 320 -11.42 -17.83 15.22
C GLU A 320 -10.92 -16.98 16.40
N ILE A 321 -9.78 -17.34 16.99
CA ILE A 321 -9.13 -16.55 18.05
C ILE A 321 -7.95 -15.71 17.54
N GLY A 322 -7.82 -15.53 16.21
CA GLY A 322 -6.80 -14.70 15.57
C GLY A 322 -5.48 -15.41 15.26
N PHE A 323 -5.37 -16.71 15.54
CA PHE A 323 -4.17 -17.52 15.26
C PHE A 323 -4.30 -18.23 13.90
N HIS A 324 -4.18 -17.46 12.81
CA HIS A 324 -4.42 -17.93 11.44
C HIS A 324 -3.30 -18.83 10.86
N MET A 325 -2.25 -19.07 11.64
CA MET A 325 -1.06 -19.80 11.26
C MET A 325 -1.22 -21.33 11.29
N GLY A 326 -2.26 -21.82 11.98
CA GLY A 326 -2.47 -23.24 12.22
C GLY A 326 -1.45 -23.87 13.18
N VAL A 327 -1.73 -25.09 13.64
CA VAL A 327 -0.95 -25.72 14.74
C VAL A 327 0.53 -25.92 14.42
N TYR A 328 0.87 -26.21 13.17
CA TYR A 328 2.24 -26.54 12.77
C TYR A 328 3.20 -25.36 12.89
N TYR A 329 2.67 -24.14 12.87
CA TYR A 329 3.44 -22.91 13.02
C TYR A 329 3.51 -22.43 14.46
N VAL A 330 2.81 -23.06 15.41
CA VAL A 330 2.88 -22.72 16.84
C VAL A 330 4.33 -22.72 17.36
N PRO A 331 5.17 -23.74 17.10
CA PRO A 331 6.57 -23.71 17.53
C PRO A 331 7.38 -22.56 16.90
N TYR A 332 7.11 -22.24 15.64
CA TYR A 332 7.75 -21.12 14.95
C TYR A 332 7.37 -19.78 15.60
N VAL A 333 6.08 -19.56 15.83
CA VAL A 333 5.57 -18.36 16.52
C VAL A 333 6.13 -18.26 17.93
N LEU A 334 6.11 -19.35 18.70
CA LEU A 334 6.68 -19.42 20.05
C LEU A 334 8.16 -19.04 20.07
N SER A 335 8.97 -19.59 19.17
CA SER A 335 10.42 -19.28 19.12
C SER A 335 10.72 -17.78 18.92
N ARG A 336 9.79 -17.03 18.31
CA ARG A 336 9.89 -15.59 18.06
C ARG A 336 9.25 -14.75 19.17
N PHE A 337 8.13 -15.21 19.74
CA PHE A 337 7.43 -14.53 20.84
C PHE A 337 8.15 -14.67 22.18
N ILE A 338 8.77 -15.83 22.46
CA ILE A 338 9.34 -16.14 23.78
C ILE A 338 10.42 -15.13 24.21
N PRO A 339 11.46 -14.83 23.42
CA PRO A 339 12.51 -13.92 23.88
C PRO A 339 12.01 -12.52 24.30
N PRO A 340 11.18 -11.82 23.50
CA PRO A 340 10.66 -10.53 23.92
C PRO A 340 9.58 -10.64 24.99
N LEU A 341 8.78 -11.71 25.04
CA LEU A 341 7.82 -11.94 26.13
C LEU A 341 8.51 -12.12 27.48
N VAL A 342 9.64 -12.82 27.53
CA VAL A 342 10.41 -12.98 28.78
C VAL A 342 10.94 -11.61 29.25
N GLN A 343 11.39 -10.76 28.34
CA GLN A 343 11.83 -9.41 28.68
C GLN A 343 10.68 -8.54 29.19
N ILE A 344 9.51 -8.61 28.55
CA ILE A 344 8.29 -7.93 28.98
C ILE A 344 7.88 -8.43 30.37
N ALA A 345 7.84 -9.74 30.59
CA ALA A 345 7.47 -10.35 31.86
C ALA A 345 8.40 -9.95 33.01
N GLN A 346 9.71 -9.85 32.75
CA GLN A 346 10.68 -9.35 33.73
C GLN A 346 10.41 -7.89 34.08
N LYS A 347 10.17 -7.03 33.09
CA LYS A 347 9.89 -5.60 33.30
C LYS A 347 8.57 -5.36 34.04
N GLU A 348 7.56 -6.19 33.77
CA GLU A 348 6.24 -6.12 34.41
C GLU A 348 6.15 -6.92 35.71
N ASN A 349 7.23 -7.59 36.16
CA ASN A 349 7.25 -8.47 37.34
C ASN A 349 6.15 -9.56 37.32
N ARG A 350 5.96 -10.21 36.17
CA ARG A 350 4.93 -11.25 35.93
C ARG A 350 5.54 -12.64 35.75
N PRO A 351 5.89 -13.36 36.84
CA PRO A 351 6.53 -14.68 36.76
C PRO A 351 5.58 -15.77 36.23
N ASP A 352 4.28 -15.56 36.30
CA ASP A 352 3.22 -16.44 35.79
C ASP A 352 3.30 -16.67 34.27
N VAL A 353 3.90 -15.72 33.53
CA VAL A 353 4.10 -15.79 32.08
C VAL A 353 4.85 -17.06 31.67
N LEU A 354 5.85 -17.46 32.45
CA LEU A 354 6.65 -18.65 32.14
C LEU A 354 5.82 -19.92 32.20
N ALA A 355 4.87 -20.02 33.13
CA ALA A 355 4.00 -21.20 33.25
C ALA A 355 3.07 -21.33 32.03
N VAL A 356 2.51 -20.22 31.54
CA VAL A 356 1.67 -20.20 30.33
C VAL A 356 2.47 -20.57 29.08
N ILE A 357 3.67 -20.00 28.92
CA ILE A 357 4.58 -20.32 27.80
C ILE A 357 4.95 -21.80 27.80
N LEU A 358 5.36 -22.34 28.96
CA LEU A 358 5.75 -23.74 29.09
C LEU A 358 4.56 -24.69 28.83
N GLY A 359 3.36 -24.31 29.30
CA GLY A 359 2.13 -25.06 29.03
C GLY A 359 1.83 -25.15 27.54
N LEU A 360 1.89 -24.01 26.84
CA LEU A 360 1.66 -23.95 25.39
C LEU A 360 2.74 -24.72 24.62
N ALA A 361 4.02 -24.56 24.98
CA ALA A 361 5.13 -25.28 24.36
C ALA A 361 4.96 -26.80 24.52
N HIS A 362 4.62 -27.27 25.73
CA HIS A 362 4.36 -28.69 25.99
C HIS A 362 3.23 -29.25 25.13
N GLN A 363 2.12 -28.52 24.98
CA GLN A 363 1.02 -28.96 24.12
C GLN A 363 1.42 -28.98 22.64
N SER A 364 2.16 -27.97 22.17
CA SER A 364 2.60 -27.91 20.77
C SER A 364 3.50 -29.08 20.38
N MET A 365 4.32 -29.60 21.29
CA MET A 365 5.22 -30.74 21.03
C MET A 365 4.48 -32.08 20.85
N ARG A 366 3.20 -32.18 21.24
CA ARG A 366 2.37 -33.36 21.02
C ARG A 366 2.05 -33.58 19.53
N PHE A 367 2.15 -32.54 18.73
CA PHE A 367 1.89 -32.57 17.29
C PHE A 367 3.23 -32.71 16.56
N LYS A 368 3.44 -33.83 15.85
CA LYS A 368 4.68 -34.08 15.10
C LYS A 368 4.82 -33.04 14.00
N VAL A 369 5.77 -32.12 14.14
CA VAL A 369 6.10 -31.19 13.07
C VAL A 369 6.96 -31.93 12.04
N HIS A 370 6.36 -32.31 10.91
CA HIS A 370 7.15 -32.68 9.73
C HIS A 370 7.68 -31.40 9.11
N PHE A 371 8.80 -30.89 9.62
CA PHE A 371 9.61 -29.94 8.86
C PHE A 371 10.29 -30.72 7.73
N GLY A 372 9.60 -30.88 6.62
CA GLY A 372 10.24 -31.17 5.34
C GLY A 372 10.99 -29.92 4.91
N PHE A 373 12.27 -29.86 5.24
CA PHE A 373 13.20 -28.93 4.60
C PHE A 373 13.67 -29.50 3.27
#